data_AF-A0A936N9T1-F1
#
_entry.id   AF-A0A936N9T1-F1
#
_cell.length_a   1.000
_cell.length_b   1.000
_cell.length_c   1.000
_cell.angle_alpha   90.00
_cell.angle_beta   90.00
_cell.angle_gamma   90.00
#
_symmetry.space_group_name_H-M   'P 1'
#
loop_
_entity.id
_entity.type
_entity.pdbx_description
1 polymer ?
#
loop_
_entity_poly.entity_id
_entity_poly.type
_entity_poly.pdbx_seq_one_letter_code
_entity_poly.pdbx_strand_id
1 'polypeptide(L)' 'MQAMANVLIRDLPDDVHRELRRRAEASGQSLQSYLSMQLARVVERPTSDELLERVARRASGRIGLEEAVADLRVIRAER' A
#
# COMPACT_ATOMS: atom_id res chain seq x y z
N MET A 1 -4.78 16.21 14.84
CA MET A 1 -6.18 15.94 14.46
C MET A 1 -6.15 15.31 13.08
N GLN A 2 -6.50 14.04 12.91
CA GLN A 2 -6.50 13.41 11.59
C GLN A 2 -7.64 14.04 10.76
N ALA A 3 -7.34 14.52 9.56
CA ALA A 3 -8.35 15.08 8.67
C ALA A 3 -9.30 13.96 8.23
N MET A 4 -10.61 14.11 8.46
CA MET A 4 -11.61 13.19 7.91
C MET A 4 -11.77 13.48 6.42
N ALA A 5 -11.17 12.64 5.58
CA ALA A 5 -11.37 12.68 4.13
C ALA A 5 -12.75 12.12 3.79
N ASN A 6 -13.51 12.84 2.95
CA ASN A 6 -14.79 12.40 2.43
C ASN A 6 -14.71 12.23 0.91
N VAL A 7 -15.32 11.16 0.38
CA VAL A 7 -15.31 10.84 -1.04
C VAL A 7 -16.75 10.73 -1.53
N LEU A 8 -17.10 11.54 -2.53
CA LEU A 8 -18.37 11.46 -3.24
C LEU A 8 -18.15 10.74 -4.57
N ILE A 9 -18.79 9.58 -4.75
CA ILE A 9 -18.80 8.84 -6.01
C ILE A 9 -20.05 9.26 -6.78
N ARG A 10 -19.86 9.87 -7.95
CA ARG A 10 -20.94 10.23 -8.89
C ARG A 10 -21.12 9.15 -9.94
N ASP A 11 -22.31 9.08 -10.51
CA ASP A 11 -22.65 8.22 -11.64
C ASP A 11 -22.40 6.72 -11.39
N LEU A 12 -22.67 6.27 -10.17
CA LEU A 12 -22.59 4.86 -9.81
C LEU A 12 -23.79 4.10 -10.40
N PRO A 13 -23.59 3.11 -11.28
CA PRO A 13 -24.69 2.32 -11.80
C PRO A 13 -25.51 1.65 -10.69
N ASP A 14 -26.83 1.64 -10.83
CA ASP A 14 -27.76 1.17 -9.78
C ASP A 14 -27.57 -0.31 -9.43
N ASP A 15 -27.17 -1.13 -10.40
CA ASP A 15 -26.84 -2.53 -10.22
C ASP A 15 -25.58 -2.70 -9.35
N VAL A 16 -24.55 -1.89 -9.61
CA VAL A 16 -23.32 -1.86 -8.81
C VAL A 16 -23.61 -1.40 -7.38
N HIS A 17 -24.40 -0.33 -7.22
CA HIS A 17 -24.80 0.14 -5.90
C HIS A 17 -25.54 -0.93 -5.10
N ARG A 18 -26.50 -1.64 -5.73
CA ARG A 18 -27.25 -2.74 -5.09
C ARG A 18 -26.35 -3.90 -4.69
N GLU A 19 -25.42 -4.28 -5.56
CA GLU A 19 -24.44 -5.34 -5.28
C GLU A 19 -23.55 -4.99 -4.09
N LEU A 20 -23.00 -3.76 -4.06
CA LEU A 20 -22.16 -3.28 -2.97
C LEU A 20 -22.91 -3.26 -1.64
N ARG A 21 -24.18 -2.81 -1.66
CA ARG A 21 -25.03 -2.83 -0.48
C ARG A 21 -25.26 -4.25 0.03
N ARG A 22 -25.59 -5.20 -0.85
CA ARG A 22 -25.76 -6.61 -0.46
C ARG A 22 -24.49 -7.19 0.17
N ARG A 23 -23.32 -6.87 -0.38
CA ARG A 23 -22.03 -7.33 0.16
C ARG A 23 -21.70 -6.70 1.52
N ALA A 24 -22.03 -5.42 1.71
CA ALA A 24 -21.88 -4.75 2.98
C ALA A 24 -22.77 -5.40 4.06
N GLU A 25 -24.04 -5.62 3.75
CA GLU A 25 -25.01 -6.30 4.63
C GLU A 25 -24.55 -7.74 4.97
N ALA A 26 -24.11 -8.52 3.97
CA ALA A 26 -23.57 -9.86 4.19
C ALA A 26 -22.31 -9.88 5.07
N SER A 27 -21.57 -8.76 5.12
CA SER A 27 -20.38 -8.59 5.95
C SER A 27 -20.68 -7.92 7.30
N GLY A 28 -21.96 -7.67 7.62
CA GLY A 28 -22.39 -7.00 8.86
C GLY A 28 -21.94 -5.54 8.97
N GLN A 29 -21.65 -4.88 7.85
CA GLN A 29 -21.07 -3.54 7.79
C GLN A 29 -22.02 -2.54 7.15
N SER A 30 -21.92 -1.27 7.54
CA SER A 30 -22.54 -0.18 6.78
C SER A 30 -21.88 -0.06 5.41
N LEU A 31 -22.62 0.41 4.40
CA LEU A 31 -22.08 0.59 3.05
C LEU A 31 -20.84 1.51 3.03
N GLN A 32 -20.86 2.60 3.82
CA GLN A 32 -19.72 3.50 3.94
C GLN A 32 -18.47 2.81 4.51
N SER A 33 -18.64 2.03 5.59
CA SER A 33 -17.53 1.30 6.21
C SER A 33 -16.98 0.23 5.27
N TYR A 34 -17.86 -0.53 4.62
CA TYR A 34 -17.49 -1.51 3.62
C TYR A 34 -16.69 -0.89 2.47
N LEU A 35 -17.16 0.23 1.91
CA LEU A 35 -16.46 0.94 0.83
C LEU A 35 -15.12 1.50 1.28
N SER A 36 -15.05 2.08 2.47
CA SER A 36 -13.79 2.63 3.02
C SER A 36 -12.73 1.53 3.14
N MET A 37 -13.13 0.36 3.62
CA MET A 37 -12.28 -0.82 3.70
C MET A 37 -11.89 -1.35 2.31
N GLN A 38 -12.82 -1.39 1.34
CA GLN A 38 -12.48 -1.79 -0.04
C GLN A 38 -11.50 -0.81 -0.68
N LEU A 39 -11.69 0.50 -0.52
CA LEU A 39 -10.77 1.53 -1.01
C LEU A 39 -9.40 1.43 -0.36
N ALA A 40 -9.33 1.16 0.95
CA ALA A 40 -8.07 0.90 1.64
C ALA A 40 -7.34 -0.31 1.05
N ARG A 41 -8.06 -1.43 0.80
CA ARG A 41 -7.47 -2.62 0.16
C ARG A 41 -6.93 -2.38 -1.24
N VAL A 42 -7.59 -1.49 -2.01
CA VAL A 42 -7.12 -1.11 -3.35
C VAL A 42 -5.74 -0.44 -3.25
N VAL A 43 -5.49 0.35 -2.21
CA VAL A 43 -4.20 1.04 -1.98
C VAL A 43 -3.18 0.14 -1.28
N GLU A 44 -3.60 -0.79 -0.42
CA GLU A 44 -2.71 -1.73 0.28
C GLU A 44 -1.94 -2.68 -0.66
N ARG A 45 -2.46 -2.90 -1.87
CA ARG A 45 -1.73 -3.64 -2.91
C ARG A 45 -1.00 -2.64 -3.80
N PRO A 46 0.30 -2.37 -3.57
CA PRO A 46 1.06 -1.53 -4.47
C PRO A 46 0.96 -2.13 -5.87
N THR A 47 0.63 -1.29 -6.84
CA THR A 47 0.61 -1.68 -8.24
C THR A 47 1.99 -2.20 -8.66
N SER A 48 2.07 -3.06 -9.67
CA SER A 48 3.37 -3.58 -10.15
C SER A 48 4.35 -2.46 -10.51
N ASP A 49 3.84 -1.33 -11.01
CA ASP A 49 4.62 -0.13 -11.30
C ASP A 49 5.15 0.55 -10.02
N GLU A 50 4.33 0.69 -8.98
CA GLU A 50 4.76 1.23 -7.68
C GLU A 50 5.75 0.30 -6.96
N LEU A 51 5.63 -1.01 -7.15
CA LEU A 51 6.62 -1.98 -6.67
C LEU A 51 7.96 -1.82 -7.40
N LEU A 52 7.94 -1.64 -8.72
CA LEU A 52 9.14 -1.44 -9.52
C LEU A 52 9.84 -0.12 -9.14
N GLU A 53 9.07 0.95 -8.93
CA GLU A 53 9.58 2.24 -8.46
C GLU A 53 10.10 2.16 -7.01
N ARG A 54 9.47 1.35 -6.14
CA ARG A 54 9.96 1.09 -4.78
C ARG A 54 11.27 0.28 -4.78
N VAL A 55 11.41 -0.70 -5.68
CA VAL A 55 12.66 -1.45 -5.86
C VAL A 55 13.75 -0.54 -6.44
N ALA A 56 13.43 0.29 -7.43
CA ALA A 56 14.35 1.28 -7.98
C ALA A 56 14.84 2.29 -6.92
N ARG A 57 13.94 2.76 -6.04
CA ARG A 57 14.29 3.64 -4.91
C ARG A 57 15.10 2.95 -3.81
N ARG A 58 14.95 1.64 -3.61
CA ARG A 58 15.74 0.85 -2.64
C ARG A 58 17.09 0.40 -3.20
N ALA A 59 17.20 0.25 -4.52
CA ALA A 59 18.43 -0.06 -5.22
C ALA A 59 19.42 1.12 -5.33
N SER A 60 19.08 2.29 -4.76
CA SER A 60 20.02 3.40 -4.61
C SER A 60 21.10 3.16 -3.54
N GLY A 61 20.91 2.16 -2.67
CA GLY A 61 21.95 1.64 -1.79
C GLY A 61 22.87 0.64 -2.51
N ARG A 62 23.52 1.05 -3.61
CA ARG A 62 24.67 0.28 -4.15
C ARG A 62 25.90 0.63 -3.31
N ILE A 63 26.00 0.08 -2.10
CA ILE A 63 27.32 -0.07 -1.49
C ILE A 63 28.03 -1.11 -2.37
N GLY A 64 29.16 -0.72 -2.96
CA GLY A 64 29.94 -1.65 -3.76
C GLY A 64 30.30 -2.86 -2.90
N LEU A 65 30.25 -4.07 -3.45
CA LEU A 65 30.62 -5.29 -2.72
C LEU A 65 32.00 -5.15 -2.05
N GLU A 66 32.92 -4.42 -2.71
CA GLU A 66 34.26 -4.11 -2.22
C GLU A 66 34.24 -3.20 -0.98
N GLU A 67 33.36 -2.20 -0.95
CA GLU A 67 33.18 -1.26 0.17
C GLU A 67 32.56 -1.97 1.37
N ALA A 68 31.55 -2.83 1.15
CA ALA A 68 30.96 -3.65 2.20
C ALA A 68 31.97 -4.67 2.80
N VAL A 69 32.87 -5.22 1.97
CA VAL A 69 33.93 -6.13 2.45
C VAL A 69 35.03 -5.38 3.19
N ALA A 70 35.35 -4.15 2.79
CA ALA A 70 36.32 -3.30 3.49
C ALA A 70 35.83 -2.94 4.90
N ASP A 71 34.58 -2.50 5.05
CA ASP A 71 33.97 -2.17 6.34
C ASP A 71 33.98 -3.36 7.30
N LEU A 72 33.66 -4.56 6.79
CA LEU A 72 33.67 -5.78 7.62
C LEU A 72 35.07 -6.16 8.11
N ARG A 73 36.12 -5.85 7.33
CA ARG A 73 37.52 -6.10 7.74
C ARG A 73 37.96 -5.14 8.84
N VAL A 74 37.53 -3.88 8.78
CA VAL A 74 37.81 -2.88 9.83
C VAL A 74 37.23 -3.33 11.17
N ILE A 75 35.95 -3.73 11.18
CA ILE A 75 35.27 -4.20 12.40
C ILE A 75 35.93 -5.44 13.02
N ARG A 76 36.52 -6.32 12.18
CA ARG A 76 37.21 -7.52 12.66
C ARG A 76 38.63 -7.27 13.17
N ALA A 77 39.29 -6.19 12.74
CA ALA A 77 40.63 -5.84 13.17
C ALA A 77 40.64 -5.11 14.54
N GLU A 78 39.49 -4.56 14.94
CA GLU A 78 39.30 -3.90 16.24
C GLU A 78 38.91 -4.88 17.37
N ARG A 79 38.90 -6.20 17.10
CA ARG A 79 38.53 -7.24 18.05
C ARG A 79 39.67 -8.20 18.36
#